data_AF-K1UZ77-F1
#
_entry.id   AF-K1UZ77-F1
#
_cell.length_a   1.000
_cell.length_b   1.000
_cell.length_c   1.000
_cell.angle_alpha   90.00
_cell.angle_beta   90.00
_cell.angle_gamma   90.00
#
_symmetry.space_group_name_H-M   'P 1'
#
loop_
_entity.id
_entity.type
_entity.pdbx_description
1 polymer ?
#
loop_
_entity_poly.entity_id
_entity_poly.type
_entity_poly.pdbx_seq_one_letter_code
_entity_poly.pdbx_strand_id
1 'polypeptide(L)'
;MKKILSTILALAACTTLMAQDFKITHGPWLCDLTSDGVTVVWATSKPALSWVEVAEDDGRSFYAVEHERRYETVAGRKQAHKTLHSIRLKGLRPGTKYRYRIFSQEVREWKYNDRVYYGDIAASNVYSRQPFAFRTFPTSGSDLSFVVLNDIHGRAEYMAGLCSPIDFTRIDFVAFNGDMSNSTESPEQ
;
A
#
# COMPACT_ATOMS: atom_id res chain seq x y z
N MET A 1 -27.40 13.92 -37.98
CA MET A 1 -25.98 14.00 -37.57
C MET A 1 -25.80 14.31 -36.09
N LYS A 2 -26.34 15.42 -35.55
CA LYS A 2 -26.23 15.78 -34.12
C LYS A 2 -26.74 14.68 -33.16
N LYS A 3 -27.90 14.08 -33.45
CA LYS A 3 -28.47 12.98 -32.63
C LYS A 3 -27.58 11.72 -32.60
N ILE A 4 -26.96 11.36 -33.73
CA ILE A 4 -26.06 10.19 -33.83
C ILE A 4 -24.76 10.45 -33.06
N LEU A 5 -24.23 11.68 -33.16
CA LEU A 5 -23.02 12.09 -32.42
C LEU A 5 -23.27 12.09 -30.89
N SER A 6 -24.45 12.51 -30.44
CA SER A 6 -24.87 12.45 -29.03
C SER A 6 -24.99 11.01 -28.51
N THR A 7 -25.50 10.08 -29.33
CA THR A 7 -25.62 8.67 -28.95
C THR A 7 -24.26 7.98 -28.87
N ILE A 8 -23.34 8.28 -29.79
CA ILE A 8 -21.96 7.74 -29.77
C ILE A 8 -21.19 8.29 -28.56
N LEU A 9 -21.36 9.57 -28.22
CA LEU A 9 -20.71 10.18 -27.05
C LEU A 9 -21.28 9.62 -25.72
N ALA A 10 -22.59 9.35 -25.66
CA ALA A 10 -23.21 8.71 -24.50
C ALA A 10 -22.80 7.24 -24.35
N LEU A 11 -22.65 6.50 -25.45
CA LEU A 11 -22.17 5.11 -25.43
C LEU A 11 -20.68 5.04 -25.04
N ALA A 12 -19.86 5.96 -25.53
CA ALA A 12 -18.45 6.11 -25.13
C ALA A 12 -18.32 6.49 -23.64
N ALA A 13 -19.17 7.40 -23.15
CA ALA A 13 -19.23 7.75 -21.72
C ALA A 13 -19.71 6.58 -20.83
N CYS A 14 -20.58 5.71 -21.34
CA CYS A 14 -21.00 4.50 -20.64
C CYS A 14 -19.87 3.46 -20.55
N THR A 15 -19.02 3.36 -21.58
CA THR A 15 -17.85 2.45 -21.56
C THR A 15 -16.70 2.94 -20.67
N THR A 16 -16.57 4.25 -20.44
CA THR A 16 -15.53 4.79 -19.53
C THR A 16 -15.93 4.76 -18.05
N LEU A 17 -17.19 4.43 -17.74
CA LEU A 17 -17.72 4.33 -16.38
C LEU A 17 -17.72 2.91 -15.81
N MET A 18 -17.16 1.94 -16.54
CA MET A 18 -16.61 0.74 -15.91
C MET A 18 -15.29 1.13 -15.24
N ALA A 19 -15.39 1.92 -14.17
CA ALA A 19 -14.32 2.14 -13.22
C ALA A 19 -13.71 0.77 -12.88
N GLN A 20 -12.38 0.68 -12.78
CA GLN A 20 -11.74 -0.55 -12.29
C GLN A 20 -12.40 -0.94 -10.97
N ASP A 21 -13.15 -2.04 -11.01
CA ASP A 21 -13.88 -2.60 -9.87
C ASP A 21 -12.90 -3.02 -8.76
N PHE A 22 -11.66 -3.31 -9.15
CA PHE A 22 -10.56 -3.65 -8.28
C PHE A 22 -9.48 -2.55 -8.21
N LYS A 23 -9.24 -2.01 -7.02
CA LYS A 23 -8.25 -0.95 -6.78
C LYS A 23 -7.61 -1.05 -5.41
N ILE A 24 -6.44 -0.43 -5.25
CA ILE A 24 -5.87 -0.09 -3.94
C ILE A 24 -6.66 1.11 -3.39
N THR A 25 -7.22 0.99 -2.19
CA THR A 25 -8.08 2.00 -1.58
C THR A 25 -7.34 2.91 -0.62
N HIS A 26 -6.35 2.37 0.11
CA HIS A 26 -5.57 3.11 1.10
C HIS A 26 -4.11 2.66 1.11
N GLY A 27 -3.22 3.60 1.48
CA GLY A 27 -1.79 3.35 1.63
C GLY A 27 -0.99 3.44 0.32
N PRO A 28 0.22 2.84 0.28
CA PRO A 28 0.83 2.09 1.37
C PRO A 28 1.33 2.98 2.52
N TRP A 29 1.41 2.41 3.71
CA TRP A 29 2.18 2.93 4.83
C TRP A 29 3.16 1.87 5.35
N LEU A 30 4.20 2.33 6.04
CA LEU A 30 5.26 1.48 6.58
C LEU A 30 5.08 1.34 8.09
N CYS A 31 5.28 0.12 8.58
CA CYS A 31 5.26 -0.20 10.01
C CYS A 31 6.53 -0.97 10.38
N ASP A 32 6.89 -0.92 11.66
CA ASP A 32 7.93 -1.77 12.25
C ASP A 32 9.27 -1.67 11.48
N LEU A 33 9.66 -0.47 11.09
CA LEU A 33 10.95 -0.24 10.44
C LEU A 33 12.08 -0.60 11.40
N THR A 34 13.06 -1.35 10.90
CA THR A 34 14.23 -1.83 11.64
C THR A 34 15.48 -1.68 10.76
N SER A 35 16.63 -2.09 11.27
CA SER A 35 17.87 -2.11 10.48
C SER A 35 17.87 -3.15 9.36
N ASP A 36 17.06 -4.21 9.48
CA ASP A 36 17.06 -5.35 8.55
C ASP A 36 15.70 -5.66 7.90
N GLY A 37 14.69 -4.83 8.14
CA GLY A 37 13.36 -5.06 7.62
C GLY A 37 12.37 -3.94 7.86
N VAL A 38 11.23 -4.05 7.16
CA VAL A 38 10.07 -3.15 7.30
C VAL A 38 8.82 -3.90 6.89
N THR A 39 7.67 -3.55 7.45
CA THR A 39 6.37 -4.07 7.04
C THR A 39 5.66 -3.05 6.16
N VAL A 40 5.27 -3.46 4.95
CA VAL A 40 4.48 -2.63 4.02
C VAL A 40 3.01 -3.01 4.15
N VAL A 41 2.15 -2.02 4.40
CA VAL A 41 0.72 -2.22 4.66
C VAL A 41 -0.14 -1.38 3.72
N TRP A 42 -1.19 -1.96 3.17
CA TRP A 42 -2.16 -1.26 2.32
C TRP A 42 -3.50 -2.01 2.24
N ALA A 43 -4.54 -1.34 1.73
CA ALA A 43 -5.87 -1.93 1.57
C ALA A 43 -6.34 -1.96 0.11
N THR A 44 -7.16 -2.94 -0.25
CA THR A 44 -7.80 -3.10 -1.56
C THR A 44 -9.31 -3.10 -1.45
N SER A 45 -10.00 -2.78 -2.55
CA SER A 45 -11.47 -2.76 -2.61
C SER A 45 -12.11 -4.14 -2.48
N LYS A 46 -11.36 -5.20 -2.79
CA LYS A 46 -11.80 -6.60 -2.75
C LYS A 46 -10.67 -7.53 -2.28
N PRO A 47 -10.97 -8.80 -1.92
CA PRO A 47 -9.94 -9.79 -1.59
C PRO A 47 -8.90 -9.94 -2.69
N ALA A 48 -7.63 -10.05 -2.30
CA ALA A 48 -6.53 -10.12 -3.25
C ALA A 48 -5.35 -10.97 -2.77
N LEU A 49 -4.61 -11.51 -3.74
CA LEU A 49 -3.23 -11.95 -3.55
C LEU A 49 -2.31 -10.75 -3.78
N SER A 50 -1.49 -10.44 -2.79
CA SER A 50 -0.67 -9.22 -2.78
C SER A 50 0.81 -9.52 -2.65
N TRP A 51 1.65 -8.68 -3.27
CA TRP A 51 3.10 -8.76 -3.15
C TRP A 51 3.77 -7.39 -3.18
N VAL A 52 4.99 -7.35 -2.66
CA VAL A 52 5.91 -6.22 -2.75
C VAL A 52 7.07 -6.61 -3.65
N GLU A 53 7.50 -5.68 -4.49
CA GLU A 53 8.78 -5.73 -5.18
C GLU A 53 9.65 -4.62 -4.60
N VAL A 54 10.87 -4.96 -4.18
CA VAL A 54 11.80 -4.04 -3.51
C VAL A 54 13.20 -4.19 -4.06
N ALA A 55 13.89 -3.06 -4.22
CA ALA A 55 15.29 -3.02 -4.64
C ALA A 55 15.99 -1.84 -4.00
N GLU A 56 17.31 -1.92 -3.95
CA GLU A 56 18.13 -0.83 -3.46
C GLU A 56 18.07 0.37 -4.40
N ASP A 57 18.19 1.56 -3.82
CA ASP A 57 18.29 2.78 -4.61
C ASP A 57 19.74 3.00 -5.07
N ASP A 58 20.13 2.25 -6.10
CA ASP A 58 21.45 2.29 -6.74
C ASP A 58 21.53 3.28 -7.92
N GLY A 59 20.50 4.13 -8.09
CA GLY A 59 20.39 5.09 -9.19
C GLY A 59 19.97 4.50 -10.53
N ARG A 60 19.87 3.17 -10.67
CA ARG A 60 19.36 2.54 -11.90
C ARG A 60 17.85 2.67 -11.99
N SER A 61 17.30 2.52 -13.20
CA SER A 61 15.84 2.45 -13.36
C SER A 61 15.30 1.22 -12.64
N PHE A 62 14.33 1.44 -11.74
CA PHE A 62 13.63 0.35 -11.06
C PHE A 62 12.93 -0.60 -12.05
N TYR A 63 12.64 -0.12 -13.27
CA TYR A 63 11.97 -0.88 -14.34
C TYR A 63 12.92 -1.64 -15.25
N ALA A 64 14.24 -1.49 -15.07
CA ALA A 64 15.22 -2.14 -15.93
C ALA A 64 15.26 -3.67 -15.75
N VAL A 65 14.77 -4.17 -14.61
CA VAL A 65 14.82 -5.59 -14.25
C VAL A 65 13.53 -6.01 -13.56
N GLU A 66 13.16 -7.28 -13.70
CA GLU A 66 12.13 -7.90 -12.86
C GLU A 66 12.70 -8.12 -11.45
N HIS A 67 11.91 -7.80 -10.43
CA HIS A 67 12.28 -7.95 -9.03
C HIS A 67 11.57 -9.15 -8.42
N GLU A 68 12.19 -9.72 -7.39
CA GLU A 68 11.58 -10.80 -6.63
C GLU A 68 10.25 -10.35 -5.99
N ARG A 69 9.20 -11.15 -6.15
CA ARG A 69 7.89 -10.90 -5.53
C ARG A 69 7.88 -11.42 -4.11
N ARG A 70 7.80 -10.51 -3.14
CA ARG A 70 7.69 -10.83 -1.71
C ARG A 70 6.22 -10.89 -1.29
N TYR A 71 5.78 -12.03 -0.77
CA TYR A 71 4.40 -12.28 -0.37
C TYR A 71 4.24 -12.33 1.15
N GLU A 72 3.04 -12.07 1.65
CA GLU A 72 2.66 -12.52 2.99
C GLU A 72 2.48 -14.05 2.97
N THR A 73 3.21 -14.75 3.82
CA THR A 73 3.12 -16.21 3.95
C THR A 73 2.90 -16.63 5.39
N VAL A 74 1.93 -17.50 5.61
CA VAL A 74 1.67 -18.14 6.92
C VAL A 74 1.74 -19.64 6.72
N ALA A 75 2.60 -20.32 7.50
CA ALA A 75 2.85 -21.76 7.38
C ALA A 75 3.13 -22.23 5.93
N GLY A 76 3.92 -21.44 5.19
CA GLY A 76 4.29 -21.72 3.79
C GLY A 76 3.21 -21.40 2.74
N ARG A 77 2.04 -20.89 3.14
CA ARG A 77 0.96 -20.52 2.22
C ARG A 77 0.85 -19.02 2.02
N LYS A 78 0.77 -18.60 0.75
CA LYS A 78 0.50 -17.20 0.38
C LYS A 78 -0.92 -16.83 0.81
N GLN A 79 -1.05 -15.67 1.45
CA GLN A 79 -2.36 -15.15 1.83
C GLN A 79 -3.00 -14.45 0.61
N ALA A 80 -4.20 -14.88 0.23
CA ALA A 80 -4.84 -14.44 -1.01
C ALA A 80 -6.32 -14.02 -0.86
N HIS A 81 -6.91 -14.12 0.33
CA HIS A 81 -8.32 -13.76 0.57
C HIS A 81 -8.46 -12.64 1.61
N LYS A 82 -7.65 -11.60 1.47
CA LYS A 82 -7.60 -10.46 2.39
C LYS A 82 -7.81 -9.15 1.63
N THR A 83 -8.39 -8.16 2.29
CA THR A 83 -8.49 -6.77 1.80
C THR A 83 -7.45 -5.87 2.45
N LEU A 84 -6.98 -6.18 3.65
CA LEU A 84 -5.83 -5.55 4.30
C LEU A 84 -4.60 -6.45 4.14
N HIS A 85 -3.56 -5.91 3.53
CA HIS A 85 -2.33 -6.63 3.20
C HIS A 85 -1.19 -6.13 4.08
N SER A 86 -0.39 -7.05 4.61
CA SER A 86 0.76 -6.73 5.46
C SER A 86 1.92 -7.64 5.12
N ILE A 87 2.94 -7.08 4.46
CA ILE A 87 4.08 -7.84 3.95
C ILE A 87 5.36 -7.37 4.62
N ARG A 88 5.94 -8.24 5.45
CA ARG A 88 7.25 -8.03 6.08
C ARG A 88 8.36 -8.30 5.08
N LEU A 89 9.11 -7.26 4.73
CA LEU A 89 10.41 -7.37 4.06
C LEU A 89 11.48 -7.68 5.10
N LYS A 90 12.30 -8.70 4.83
CA LYS A 90 13.38 -9.18 5.71
C LYS A 90 14.69 -9.26 4.94
N GLY A 91 15.80 -9.26 5.67
CA GLY A 91 17.15 -9.40 5.12
C GLY A 91 17.61 -8.15 4.36
N LEU A 92 17.07 -6.99 4.73
CA LEU A 92 17.52 -5.71 4.21
C LEU A 92 18.85 -5.32 4.86
N ARG A 93 19.62 -4.46 4.20
CA ARG A 93 20.87 -3.95 4.77
C ARG A 93 20.60 -2.73 5.65
N PRO A 94 21.30 -2.56 6.78
CA PRO A 94 21.19 -1.37 7.62
C PRO A 94 21.55 -0.07 6.88
N GLY A 95 20.94 1.04 7.29
CA GLY A 95 21.23 2.39 6.78
C GLY A 95 21.01 2.57 5.27
N THR A 96 20.37 1.62 4.60
CA THR A 96 20.31 1.52 3.13
C THR A 96 18.98 2.06 2.63
N LYS A 97 19.04 2.86 1.56
CA LYS A 97 17.84 3.39 0.89
C LYS A 97 17.29 2.34 -0.09
N TYR A 98 16.00 2.07 0.01
CA TYR A 98 15.27 1.15 -0.84
C TYR A 98 14.17 1.89 -1.60
N ARG A 99 13.85 1.37 -2.78
CA ARG A 99 12.67 1.69 -3.56
C ARG A 99 11.76 0.46 -3.60
N TYR A 100 10.45 0.67 -3.61
CA TYR A 100 9.51 -0.44 -3.66
C TYR A 100 8.21 -0.12 -4.41
N ARG A 101 7.51 -1.18 -4.79
CA ARG A 101 6.18 -1.16 -5.42
C ARG A 101 5.29 -2.17 -4.73
N ILE A 102 4.00 -1.85 -4.67
CA ILE A 102 2.97 -2.76 -4.17
C ILE A 102 2.10 -3.21 -5.33
N PHE A 103 1.67 -4.46 -5.26
CA PHE A 103 0.78 -5.08 -6.22
C PHE A 103 -0.26 -5.90 -5.49
N SER A 104 -1.45 -5.92 -6.06
CA SER A 104 -2.53 -6.79 -5.63
C SER A 104 -3.22 -7.33 -6.87
N GLN A 105 -3.55 -8.62 -6.84
CA GLN A 105 -4.33 -9.29 -7.86
C GLN A 105 -5.64 -9.76 -7.25
N GLU A 106 -6.76 -9.31 -7.81
CA GLU A 106 -8.10 -9.65 -7.33
C GLU A 106 -8.28 -11.17 -7.25
N VAL A 107 -8.86 -11.65 -6.16
CA VAL A 107 -9.39 -13.01 -6.05
C VAL A 107 -10.89 -12.97 -6.27
N ARG A 108 -11.32 -13.35 -7.47
CA ARG A 108 -12.73 -13.32 -7.89
C ARG A 108 -13.53 -14.48 -7.31
N GLU A 109 -12.93 -15.66 -7.28
CA GLU A 109 -13.60 -16.86 -6.81
C GLU A 109 -12.58 -17.83 -6.18
N TRP A 110 -12.97 -18.46 -5.08
CA TRP A 110 -12.20 -19.51 -4.41
C TRP A 110 -13.08 -20.76 -4.26
N LYS A 111 -12.78 -21.82 -5.00
CA LYS A 111 -13.56 -23.07 -4.96
C LYS A 111 -13.01 -24.07 -3.95
N TYR A 112 -13.84 -25.04 -3.55
CA TYR A 112 -13.56 -26.09 -2.56
C TYR A 112 -12.33 -26.98 -2.83
N ASN A 113 -11.69 -26.88 -4.00
CA ASN A 113 -10.51 -27.67 -4.40
C ASN A 113 -9.23 -26.83 -4.59
N ASP A 114 -9.10 -25.74 -3.84
CA ASP A 114 -7.99 -24.76 -3.95
C ASP A 114 -7.85 -24.12 -5.34
N ARG A 115 -8.88 -24.25 -6.20
CA ARG A 115 -8.91 -23.52 -7.47
C ARG A 115 -9.33 -22.08 -7.20
N VAL A 116 -8.36 -21.19 -7.36
CA VAL A 116 -8.52 -19.74 -7.24
C VAL A 116 -8.60 -19.12 -8.63
N TYR A 117 -9.62 -18.30 -8.85
CA TYR A 117 -9.76 -17.51 -10.07
C TYR A 117 -9.34 -16.07 -9.80
N TYR A 118 -8.29 -15.64 -10.52
CA TYR A 118 -7.75 -14.30 -10.39
C TYR A 118 -8.38 -13.34 -11.40
N GLY A 119 -8.52 -12.08 -10.97
CA GLY A 119 -9.00 -10.97 -11.78
C GLY A 119 -7.91 -9.96 -12.08
N ASP A 120 -8.31 -8.69 -12.08
CA ASP A 120 -7.45 -7.57 -12.44
C ASP A 120 -6.33 -7.34 -11.44
N ILE A 121 -5.26 -6.67 -11.89
CA ILE A 121 -4.13 -6.28 -11.05
C ILE A 121 -4.19 -4.78 -10.80
N ALA A 122 -4.16 -4.41 -9.52
CA ALA A 122 -3.93 -3.05 -9.06
C ALA A 122 -2.48 -2.93 -8.57
N ALA A 123 -1.81 -1.84 -8.91
CA ALA A 123 -0.42 -1.59 -8.51
C ALA A 123 -0.20 -0.13 -8.16
N SER A 124 0.86 0.15 -7.39
CA SER A 124 1.35 1.52 -7.19
C SER A 124 1.61 2.19 -8.56
N ASN A 125 1.20 3.45 -8.74
CA ASN A 125 1.31 4.12 -10.04
C ASN A 125 2.76 4.19 -10.52
N VAL A 126 3.04 3.51 -11.62
CA VAL A 126 4.38 3.32 -12.18
C VAL A 126 4.73 4.26 -13.34
N TYR A 127 3.73 4.87 -13.98
CA TYR A 127 3.93 5.63 -15.22
C TYR A 127 4.15 7.12 -14.99
N SER A 128 3.52 7.68 -13.96
CA SER A 128 3.60 9.13 -13.68
C SER A 128 4.21 9.46 -12.31
N ARG A 129 4.63 8.46 -11.54
CA ARG A 129 5.20 8.66 -10.20
C ARG A 129 6.47 7.82 -10.00
N GLN A 130 7.37 8.37 -9.19
CA GLN A 130 8.52 7.62 -8.69
C GLN A 130 8.03 6.47 -7.78
N PRO A 131 8.74 5.33 -7.75
CA PRO A 131 8.49 4.29 -6.76
C PRO A 131 8.54 4.85 -5.34
N PHE A 132 7.82 4.22 -4.42
CA PHE A 132 7.92 4.56 -3.01
C PHE A 132 9.34 4.28 -2.51
N ALA A 133 9.77 4.98 -1.46
CA ALA A 133 11.09 4.81 -0.91
C ALA A 133 11.09 4.83 0.62
N PHE A 134 12.08 4.17 1.21
CA PHE A 134 12.38 4.22 2.64
C PHE A 134 13.87 3.99 2.86
N ARG A 135 14.33 4.23 4.08
CA ARG A 135 15.69 3.91 4.51
C ARG A 135 15.61 3.08 5.79
N THR A 136 16.31 1.95 5.84
CA THR A 136 16.45 1.15 7.07
C THR A 136 17.28 1.89 8.11
N PHE A 137 17.05 1.60 9.39
CA PHE A 137 17.86 2.21 10.45
C PHE A 137 19.33 1.77 10.37
N PRO A 138 20.30 2.65 10.70
CA PRO A 138 21.68 2.23 10.87
C PRO A 138 21.81 1.33 12.11
N THR A 139 22.90 0.56 12.20
CA THR A 139 23.18 -0.30 13.36
C THR A 139 23.69 0.47 14.58
N SER A 140 24.10 1.73 14.42
CA SER A 140 24.61 2.58 15.49
C SER A 140 24.46 4.05 15.13
N GLY A 141 24.01 4.86 16.08
CA GLY A 141 23.94 6.32 15.95
C GLY A 141 22.90 6.80 14.93
N SER A 142 21.81 7.38 15.43
CA SER A 142 20.89 8.18 14.62
C SER A 142 20.14 9.15 15.53
N ASP A 143 20.07 10.41 15.13
CA ASP A 143 19.05 11.30 15.65
C ASP A 143 17.69 10.83 15.10
N LEU A 144 16.64 11.00 15.90
CA LEU A 144 15.31 10.50 15.57
C LEU A 144 14.27 11.58 15.87
N SER A 145 13.45 11.89 14.88
CA SER A 145 12.33 12.81 14.98
C SER A 145 11.03 12.04 14.83
N PHE A 146 10.07 12.25 15.74
CA PHE A 146 8.81 11.54 15.71
C PHE A 146 7.65 12.39 16.18
N VAL A 147 6.45 12.00 15.75
CA VAL A 147 5.19 12.58 16.20
C VAL A 147 4.44 11.52 16.99
N VAL A 148 3.85 11.91 18.12
CA VAL A 148 2.96 11.04 18.89
C VAL A 148 1.55 11.60 18.83
N LEU A 149 0.59 10.75 18.47
CA LEU A 149 -0.84 11.05 18.50
C LEU A 149 -1.54 10.08 19.46
N ASN A 150 -2.53 10.58 20.18
CA ASN A 150 -3.32 9.84 21.16
C ASN A 150 -4.77 10.32 21.09
N ASP A 151 -5.74 9.48 21.45
CA ASP A 151 -7.15 9.85 21.63
C ASP A 151 -7.79 10.54 20.40
N ILE A 152 -7.44 10.09 19.20
CA ILE A 152 -8.03 10.65 17.97
C ILE A 152 -9.49 10.24 17.81
N HIS A 153 -9.89 9.05 18.28
CA HIS A 153 -11.29 8.60 18.32
C HIS A 153 -12.00 8.65 16.95
N GLY A 154 -11.35 8.16 15.89
CA GLY A 154 -11.89 8.10 14.52
C GLY A 154 -12.04 9.46 13.84
N ARG A 155 -11.55 10.54 14.45
CA ARG A 155 -11.68 11.90 13.90
C ARG A 155 -10.55 12.20 12.92
N ALA A 156 -10.59 11.57 11.75
CA ALA A 156 -9.57 11.70 10.72
C ALA A 156 -9.31 13.16 10.28
N GLU A 157 -10.37 13.96 10.10
CA GLU A 157 -10.23 15.38 9.73
C GLU A 157 -9.56 16.21 10.84
N TYR A 158 -9.89 15.92 12.10
CA TYR A 158 -9.26 16.56 13.25
C TYR A 158 -7.77 16.21 13.33
N MET A 159 -7.43 14.93 13.15
CA MET A 159 -6.04 14.48 13.07
C MET A 159 -5.28 15.15 11.92
N ALA A 160 -5.90 15.27 10.75
CA ALA A 160 -5.31 16.00 9.61
C ALA A 160 -5.07 17.48 9.95
N GLY A 161 -6.00 18.12 10.68
CA GLY A 161 -5.84 19.48 11.19
C GLY A 161 -4.64 19.62 12.13
N LEU A 162 -4.52 18.72 13.13
CA LEU A 162 -3.38 18.67 14.05
C LEU A 162 -2.05 18.47 13.32
N CYS A 163 -2.05 17.69 12.25
CA CYS A 163 -0.86 17.36 11.47
C CYS A 163 -0.53 18.40 10.38
N SER A 164 -1.44 19.33 10.09
CA SER A 164 -1.26 20.30 9.01
C SER A 164 0.00 21.19 9.10
N PRO A 165 0.50 21.60 10.29
CA PRO A 165 1.75 22.37 10.37
C PRO A 165 3.01 21.49 10.36
N ILE A 166 2.89 20.17 10.37
CA ILE A 166 4.01 19.24 10.48
C ILE A 166 4.62 18.98 9.10
N ASP A 167 5.92 19.23 8.96
CA ASP A 167 6.68 18.79 7.80
C ASP A 167 7.11 17.32 7.96
N PHE A 168 6.29 16.40 7.46
CA PHE A 168 6.56 14.96 7.52
C PHE A 168 7.80 14.52 6.74
N THR A 169 8.40 15.36 5.90
CA THR A 169 9.68 15.02 5.26
C THR A 169 10.85 15.04 6.24
N ARG A 170 10.64 15.59 7.44
CA ARG A 170 11.62 15.68 8.54
C ARG A 170 11.31 14.76 9.71
N ILE A 171 10.27 13.94 9.60
CA ILE A 171 9.81 13.03 10.66
C ILE A 171 10.15 11.60 10.23
N ASP A 172 10.81 10.86 11.12
CA ASP A 172 11.23 9.48 10.85
C ASP A 172 10.08 8.49 11.03
N PHE A 173 9.22 8.70 12.04
CA PHE A 173 8.01 7.90 12.23
C PHE A 173 6.92 8.63 13.01
N VAL A 174 5.71 8.09 12.94
CA VAL A 174 4.55 8.52 13.72
C VAL A 174 4.14 7.38 14.64
N ALA A 175 3.97 7.68 15.93
CA ALA A 175 3.46 6.76 16.93
C ALA A 175 1.99 7.09 17.22
N PHE A 176 1.14 6.08 17.08
CA PHE A 176 -0.23 6.12 17.58
C PHE A 176 -0.23 5.45 18.96
N ASN A 177 -0.42 6.24 20.01
CA ASN A 177 -0.21 5.82 21.39
C ASN A 177 -1.49 5.28 22.08
N GLY A 178 -2.60 5.20 21.36
CA GLY A 178 -3.86 4.65 21.87
C GLY A 178 -5.08 5.44 21.41
N ASP A 179 -6.25 4.81 21.55
CA ASP A 179 -7.58 5.41 21.34
C ASP A 179 -7.72 6.17 20.01
N MET A 180 -7.21 5.55 18.94
CA MET A 180 -7.29 6.09 17.59
C MET A 180 -8.65 5.89 16.93
N SER A 181 -9.40 4.86 17.34
CA SER A 181 -10.79 4.60 16.92
C SER A 181 -11.71 4.54 18.14
N ASN A 182 -13.02 4.66 17.91
CA ASN A 182 -14.02 4.51 18.98
C ASN A 182 -14.41 3.05 19.20
N SER A 183 -14.34 2.24 18.14
CA SER A 183 -14.71 0.84 18.13
C SER A 183 -13.82 0.08 17.16
N THR A 184 -13.83 -1.25 17.27
CA THR A 184 -13.18 -2.18 16.35
C THR A 184 -14.17 -2.86 15.41
N GLU A 185 -15.46 -2.53 15.52
CA GLU A 185 -16.55 -3.24 14.82
C GLU A 185 -16.77 -2.75 13.37
N SER A 186 -16.35 -1.53 13.03
CA SER A 186 -16.51 -0.96 11.68
C SER A 186 -15.16 -0.62 11.05
N PRO A 187 -14.92 -1.00 9.78
CA PRO A 187 -13.73 -0.59 9.03
C PRO A 187 -13.69 0.89 8.61
N GLU A 188 -14.79 1.63 8.77
CA GLU A 188 -14.89 3.03 8.33
C GLU A 188 -14.40 4.06 9.36
N GLN A 189 -14.00 3.62 10.56
CA GLN A 189 -13.51 4.46 11.67
C GLN A 189 -11.99 4.68 11.63
#